data_AF-A0A1Q6T696-F1
#
_entry.id   AF-A0A1Q6T696-F1
#
_cell.length_a   1.000
_cell.length_b   1.000
_cell.length_c   1.000
_cell.angle_alpha   90.00
_cell.angle_beta   90.00
_cell.angle_gamma   90.00
#
_symmetry.space_group_name_H-M   'P 1'
#
loop_
_entity.id
_entity.type
_entity.pdbx_description
1 polymer ?
#
loop_
_entity_poly.entity_id
_entity_poly.type
_entity_poly.pdbx_seq_one_letter_code
_entity_poly.pdbx_strand_id
1 'polypeptide(L)'
;MAQVIITINYREYPISCDNGQEIQIMKLGRLLDEKAKSLTSALGHINENQLLAMVGLLLADELSELKKTVSSAPAPAASLPPAATPPAAQASSTPAPASPASATATSEQNTHSPISEEELSSLDAELAQNINSLNEAIKSVALQLKSV
;
A
#
# COMPACT_ATOMS: atom_id res chain seq x y z
N MET A 1 10.49 -9.62 10.71
CA MET A 1 9.44 -9.83 9.70
C MET A 1 8.19 -9.22 10.29
N ALA A 2 7.72 -8.09 9.76
CA ALA A 2 6.47 -7.49 10.20
C ALA A 2 5.33 -7.94 9.28
N GLN A 3 4.11 -7.93 9.80
CA GLN A 3 2.90 -8.21 9.02
C GLN A 3 1.87 -7.15 9.35
N VAL A 4 1.30 -6.55 8.30
CA VAL A 4 0.26 -5.53 8.40
C VAL A 4 -0.97 -6.06 7.70
N ILE A 5 -2.12 -5.99 8.37
CA ILE A 5 -3.41 -6.28 7.76
C ILE A 5 -3.96 -4.96 7.21
N ILE A 6 -4.24 -4.92 5.91
CA ILE A 6 -4.96 -3.81 5.27
C ILE A 6 -6.37 -4.26 4.91
N THR A 7 -7.34 -3.37 5.01
CA THR A 7 -8.73 -3.65 4.62
C THR A 7 -9.05 -2.94 3.32
N ILE A 8 -9.58 -3.66 2.34
CA ILE A 8 -10.02 -3.14 1.04
C ILE A 8 -11.43 -3.68 0.79
N ASN A 9 -12.41 -2.81 0.56
CA ASN A 9 -13.79 -3.20 0.26
C ASN A 9 -14.40 -4.20 1.27
N TYR A 10 -14.21 -3.92 2.57
CA TYR A 10 -14.62 -4.78 3.69
C TYR A 10 -13.89 -6.12 3.82
N ARG A 11 -12.81 -6.36 3.06
CA ARG A 11 -12.02 -7.58 3.15
C ARG A 11 -10.57 -7.34 3.58
N GLU A 12 -10.06 -8.25 4.41
CA GLU A 12 -8.74 -8.16 5.01
C GLU A 12 -7.66 -8.85 4.17
N TYR A 13 -6.54 -8.16 4.00
CA TYR A 13 -5.38 -8.60 3.23
C TYR A 13 -4.12 -8.55 4.10
N PRO A 14 -3.57 -9.70 4.52
CA PRO A 14 -2.33 -9.75 5.27
C PRO A 14 -1.13 -9.53 4.34
N ILE A 15 -0.43 -8.41 4.51
CA ILE A 15 0.76 -8.03 3.75
C ILE A 15 2.01 -8.19 4.63
N SER A 16 2.99 -8.94 4.15
CA SER A 16 4.32 -9.04 4.78
C SER A 16 5.16 -7.82 4.41
N CYS A 17 5.82 -7.21 5.40
CA CYS A 17 6.68 -6.05 5.19
C CYS A 17 7.92 -6.07 6.10
N ASP A 18 8.93 -5.30 5.71
CA ASP A 18 10.12 -5.05 6.53
C ASP A 18 9.84 -3.98 7.58
N ASN A 19 10.60 -4.03 8.67
CA ASN A 19 10.47 -3.10 9.80
C ASN A 19 10.58 -1.63 9.31
N GLY A 20 9.64 -0.78 9.73
CA GLY A 20 9.57 0.63 9.37
C GLY A 20 8.77 0.95 8.11
N GLN A 21 8.28 -0.06 7.37
CA GLN A 21 7.38 0.15 6.23
C GLN A 21 5.89 0.07 6.60
N GLU A 22 5.55 -0.28 7.83
CA GLU A 22 4.18 -0.60 8.26
C GLU A 22 3.21 0.57 7.99
N ILE A 23 3.61 1.79 8.37
CA ILE A 23 2.83 3.02 8.19
C ILE A 23 2.58 3.32 6.70
N GLN A 24 3.60 3.11 5.85
CA GLN A 24 3.48 3.35 4.41
C GLN A 24 2.57 2.31 3.75
N ILE A 25 2.61 1.04 4.17
CA ILE A 25 1.69 -0.01 3.70
C ILE A 25 0.25 0.30 4.14
N MET A 26 0.02 0.72 5.39
CA MET A 26 -1.31 1.15 5.84
C MET A 26 -1.84 2.34 5.03
N LYS A 27 -1.00 3.35 4.76
CA LYS A 27 -1.37 4.53 3.96
C LYS A 27 -1.74 4.17 2.53
N LEU A 28 -0.96 3.30 1.88
CA LEU A 28 -1.25 2.79 0.53
C LEU A 28 -2.52 1.93 0.52
N GLY A 29 -2.73 1.10 1.54
CA GLY A 29 -3.96 0.31 1.71
C GLY A 29 -5.21 1.17 1.83
N ARG A 30 -5.18 2.26 2.61
CA ARG A 30 -6.29 3.22 2.72
C ARG A 30 -6.61 3.88 1.38
N LEU A 31 -5.60 4.34 0.64
CA LEU A 31 -5.78 4.92 -0.71
C LEU A 31 -6.42 3.92 -1.68
N LEU A 32 -6.01 2.64 -1.60
CA LEU A 32 -6.57 1.56 -2.42
C LEU A 32 -8.04 1.27 -2.07
N ASP A 33 -8.39 1.28 -0.78
CA ASP A 33 -9.77 1.12 -0.29
C ASP A 33 -10.68 2.30 -0.69
N GLU A 34 -10.21 3.54 -0.63
CA GLU A 34 -10.96 4.72 -1.10
C GLU A 34 -11.35 4.60 -2.58
N LYS A 35 -10.40 4.21 -3.44
CA LYS A 35 -10.64 3.99 -4.87
C LYS A 35 -11.58 2.80 -5.10
N ALA A 36 -11.42 1.71 -4.35
CA ALA A 36 -12.29 0.53 -4.42
C ALA A 36 -13.74 0.86 -4.00
N LYS A 37 -13.93 1.64 -2.93
CA LYS A 37 -15.23 2.14 -2.47
C LYS A 37 -15.87 3.05 -3.51
N SER A 38 -15.12 3.99 -4.10
CA SER A 38 -15.61 4.87 -5.16
C SER A 38 -16.15 4.09 -6.37
N LEU A 39 -15.42 3.07 -6.84
CA LEU A 39 -15.86 2.21 -7.93
C LEU A 39 -17.09 1.36 -7.56
N THR A 40 -17.13 0.83 -6.34
CA THR A 40 -18.28 0.04 -5.84
C THR A 40 -19.55 0.88 -5.72
N SER A 41 -19.43 2.13 -5.26
CA SER A 41 -20.56 3.08 -5.21
C SER A 41 -21.07 3.47 -6.59
N ALA A 42 -20.21 3.51 -7.61
CA ALA A 42 -20.59 3.88 -8.98
C ALA A 42 -21.14 2.71 -9.81
N LEU A 43 -20.63 1.49 -9.59
CA LEU A 43 -20.92 0.31 -10.42
C LEU A 43 -21.78 -0.76 -9.71
N GLY A 44 -22.02 -0.60 -8.40
CA GLY A 44 -22.76 -1.55 -7.59
C GLY A 44 -21.90 -2.76 -7.17
N HIS A 45 -22.54 -3.92 -7.05
CA HIS A 45 -21.88 -5.15 -6.62
C HIS A 45 -21.05 -5.76 -7.75
N ILE A 46 -19.72 -5.64 -7.66
CA ILE A 46 -18.74 -6.24 -8.57
C ILE A 46 -18.01 -7.40 -7.88
N ASN A 47 -17.50 -8.36 -8.66
CA ASN A 47 -16.60 -9.39 -8.13
C ASN A 47 -15.28 -8.76 -7.64
N GLU A 48 -14.81 -9.17 -6.46
CA GLU A 48 -13.60 -8.64 -5.81
C GLU A 48 -12.35 -8.64 -6.71
N ASN A 49 -12.06 -9.76 -7.36
CA ASN A 49 -10.92 -9.88 -8.28
C ASN A 49 -11.00 -8.87 -9.45
N GLN A 50 -12.21 -8.57 -9.91
CA GLN A 50 -12.46 -7.62 -11.00
C GLN A 50 -12.37 -6.17 -10.51
N LEU A 51 -12.89 -5.88 -9.31
CA LEU A 51 -12.75 -4.60 -8.64
C LEU A 51 -11.26 -4.26 -8.42
N LEU A 52 -10.48 -5.18 -7.85
CA LEU A 52 -9.03 -4.98 -7.64
C LEU A 52 -8.28 -4.75 -8.95
N ALA A 53 -8.62 -5.48 -10.02
CA ALA A 53 -8.03 -5.27 -11.35
C ALA A 53 -8.35 -3.86 -11.90
N MET A 54 -9.59 -3.40 -11.77
CA MET A 54 -10.00 -2.06 -12.21
C MET A 54 -9.31 -0.95 -11.39
N VAL A 55 -9.25 -1.10 -10.05
CA VAL A 55 -8.55 -0.16 -9.17
C VAL A 55 -7.05 -0.12 -9.50
N GLY A 56 -6.43 -1.29 -9.71
CA GLY A 56 -5.01 -1.39 -10.06
C GLY A 56 -4.67 -0.73 -11.40
N LEU A 57 -5.52 -0.90 -12.42
CA LEU A 57 -5.38 -0.22 -13.71
C LEU A 57 -5.53 1.30 -13.58
N LEU A 58 -6.51 1.78 -12.81
CA LEU A 58 -6.72 3.21 -12.56
C LEU A 58 -5.51 3.86 -11.89
N LEU A 59 -4.95 3.21 -10.85
CA LEU A 59 -3.75 3.71 -10.17
C LEU A 59 -2.49 3.61 -11.04
N ALA A 60 -2.39 2.60 -11.90
CA ALA A 60 -1.28 2.47 -12.86
C ALA A 60 -1.32 3.58 -13.93
N ASP A 61 -2.51 4.01 -14.36
CA ASP A 61 -2.69 5.13 -15.28
C ASP A 61 -2.32 6.47 -14.62
N GLU A 62 -2.82 6.75 -13.42
CA GLU A 62 -2.46 7.91 -12.61
C GLU A 62 -0.93 8.02 -12.42
N LEU A 63 -0.27 6.93 -12.05
CA LEU A 63 1.19 6.88 -11.90
C LEU A 63 1.94 7.04 -13.24
N SER A 64 1.36 6.59 -14.36
CA SER A 64 1.98 6.71 -15.68
C SER A 64 1.99 8.15 -16.18
N GLU A 65 0.87 8.87 -16.05
CA GLU A 65 0.80 10.29 -16.40
C GLU A 65 1.65 11.15 -15.45
N LEU A 66 1.68 10.85 -14.15
CA LEU A 66 2.58 11.55 -13.20
C LEU A 66 4.06 11.37 -13.59
N LYS A 67 4.50 10.14 -13.92
CA LYS A 67 5.89 9.90 -14.37
C LYS A 67 6.22 10.62 -15.68
N LYS A 68 5.26 10.69 -16.60
CA LYS A 68 5.40 11.39 -17.90
C LYS A 68 5.53 12.90 -17.73
N THR A 69 4.78 13.53 -16.82
CA THR A 69 4.94 14.97 -16.55
C THR A 69 6.30 15.29 -15.91
N VAL A 70 6.75 14.47 -14.94
CA VAL A 70 8.09 14.60 -14.34
C VAL A 70 9.21 14.39 -15.37
N SER A 71 9.07 13.40 -16.25
CA SER A 71 10.03 13.14 -17.34
C SER A 71 9.95 14.16 -18.50
N SER A 72 8.90 14.98 -18.56
CA SER A 72 8.71 16.03 -19.58
C SER A 72 9.10 17.42 -19.09
N ALA A 73 9.64 17.55 -17.87
CA ALA A 73 10.33 18.76 -17.45
C ALA A 73 11.50 19.03 -18.44
N PRO A 74 11.55 20.20 -19.10
CA PRO A 74 12.46 20.40 -20.22
C PRO A 74 13.90 20.41 -19.75
N ALA A 75 14.65 19.37 -20.13
CA ALA A 75 16.11 19.45 -20.13
C ALA A 75 16.52 20.61 -21.06
N PRO A 76 17.29 21.61 -20.59
CA PRO A 76 17.74 22.70 -21.45
C PRO A 76 18.59 22.13 -22.59
N ALA A 77 18.41 22.69 -23.79
CA ALA A 77 18.83 22.06 -25.04
C ALA A 77 20.33 21.72 -25.10
N ALA A 78 20.62 20.42 -25.27
CA ALA A 78 21.90 19.92 -25.79
C ALA A 78 21.63 19.14 -27.09
N SER A 79 21.40 19.89 -28.16
CA SER A 79 21.20 19.35 -29.51
C SER A 79 22.50 18.77 -30.09
N LEU A 80 22.50 17.51 -30.51
CA LEU A 80 23.30 16.98 -31.64
C LEU A 80 22.68 15.66 -32.17
N PRO A 81 22.84 15.33 -33.47
CA PRO A 81 21.98 14.39 -34.21
C PRO A 81 22.47 12.91 -34.18
N PRO A 82 21.66 11.94 -34.68
CA PRO A 82 21.89 10.51 -34.44
C PRO A 82 22.90 9.87 -35.40
N ALA A 83 23.69 8.93 -34.88
CA ALA A 83 24.56 8.04 -35.66
C ALA A 83 24.12 6.57 -35.50
N ALA A 84 24.06 5.90 -36.65
CA ALA A 84 23.40 4.62 -36.90
C ALA A 84 23.82 3.38 -36.07
N THR A 85 22.84 2.50 -35.84
CA THR A 85 22.93 1.05 -35.56
C THR A 85 23.13 0.22 -36.86
N PRO A 86 23.28 -1.13 -36.84
CA PRO A 86 23.88 -2.09 -35.89
C PRO A 86 24.99 -2.90 -36.65
N PRO A 87 25.22 -4.25 -36.60
CA PRO A 87 24.93 -5.34 -35.64
C PRO A 87 26.17 -6.25 -35.33
N ALA A 88 25.93 -7.51 -34.93
CA ALA A 88 26.84 -8.67 -34.68
C ALA A 88 27.69 -8.60 -33.38
N ALA A 89 27.84 -9.67 -32.58
CA ALA A 89 27.47 -11.09 -32.73
C ALA A 89 26.90 -11.72 -31.42
N GLN A 90 26.53 -13.01 -31.47
CA GLN A 90 25.78 -13.77 -30.44
C GLN A 90 26.68 -14.64 -29.52
N ALA A 91 26.22 -14.91 -28.29
CA ALA A 91 26.39 -16.16 -27.48
C ALA A 91 25.95 -15.89 -26.02
N SER A 92 24.85 -16.46 -25.47
CA SER A 92 24.77 -17.77 -24.76
C SER A 92 25.88 -17.99 -23.71
N SER A 93 25.64 -18.33 -22.43
CA SER A 93 24.47 -18.99 -21.79
C SER A 93 24.56 -18.99 -20.24
N THR A 94 23.42 -18.99 -19.54
CA THR A 94 23.26 -19.49 -18.14
C THR A 94 23.16 -21.03 -18.11
N PRO A 95 23.40 -21.78 -17.00
CA PRO A 95 22.67 -21.63 -15.72
C PRO A 95 23.51 -21.73 -14.42
N ALA A 96 22.83 -21.49 -13.29
CA ALA A 96 23.23 -21.79 -11.91
C ALA A 96 23.17 -23.34 -11.64
N PRO A 97 23.33 -23.89 -10.39
CA PRO A 97 23.54 -23.24 -9.08
C PRO A 97 24.60 -23.90 -8.16
N ALA A 98 24.93 -23.25 -7.03
CA ALA A 98 25.50 -23.92 -5.85
C ALA A 98 25.24 -23.14 -4.55
N SER A 99 24.60 -23.82 -3.59
CA SER A 99 24.67 -23.57 -2.15
C SER A 99 24.86 -24.95 -1.51
N PRO A 100 25.60 -25.09 -0.39
CA PRO A 100 24.89 -25.01 0.89
C PRO A 100 25.74 -24.60 2.13
N ALA A 101 25.02 -24.47 3.26
CA ALA A 101 25.42 -24.85 4.63
C ALA A 101 26.39 -24.00 5.50
N SER A 102 25.75 -23.27 6.44
CA SER A 102 25.91 -23.44 7.90
C SER A 102 27.03 -22.76 8.72
N ALA A 103 26.64 -22.44 9.96
CA ALA A 103 27.43 -22.13 11.18
C ALA A 103 28.07 -20.71 11.31
N THR A 104 28.21 -20.09 12.49
CA THR A 104 27.62 -20.25 13.85
C THR A 104 28.01 -19.02 14.73
N ALA A 105 27.20 -18.68 15.74
CA ALA A 105 27.52 -17.94 17.00
C ALA A 105 27.75 -16.39 17.04
N THR A 106 26.88 -15.76 17.85
CA THR A 106 27.19 -14.89 19.02
C THR A 106 27.71 -13.45 18.86
N SER A 107 26.87 -12.50 19.32
CA SER A 107 27.13 -11.27 20.12
C SER A 107 25.94 -10.32 19.83
N GLU A 108 24.85 -10.27 20.59
CA GLU A 108 24.69 -9.81 21.97
C GLU A 108 25.21 -8.38 22.25
N GLN A 109 24.34 -7.57 22.87
CA GLN A 109 24.52 -6.16 23.29
C GLN A 109 24.64 -5.08 22.21
N ASN A 110 23.49 -4.46 21.85
CA ASN A 110 23.39 -3.01 22.04
C ASN A 110 21.95 -2.61 22.46
N THR A 111 21.88 -1.84 23.55
CA THR A 111 20.66 -1.31 24.20
C THR A 111 20.26 0.05 23.64
N HIS A 112 19.18 0.66 24.21
CA HIS A 112 18.73 2.05 24.03
C HIS A 112 17.84 2.26 22.77
N SER A 113 16.55 2.65 22.84
CA SER A 113 15.72 3.21 23.93
C SER A 113 14.26 2.70 23.86
N PRO A 114 13.47 2.81 24.94
CA PRO A 114 12.02 2.58 24.88
C PRO A 114 11.32 3.62 24.02
N ILE A 115 10.33 3.18 23.24
CA ILE A 115 9.32 4.06 22.65
C ILE A 115 8.36 4.42 23.79
N SER A 116 8.22 5.71 24.09
CA SER A 116 7.39 6.18 25.22
C SER A 116 5.95 5.68 25.12
N GLU A 117 5.43 5.10 26.20
CA GLU A 117 4.06 4.52 26.30
C GLU A 117 2.93 5.57 26.20
N GLU A 118 3.25 6.83 25.92
CA GLU A 118 2.36 7.99 25.97
C GLU A 118 1.54 8.19 24.66
N GLU A 119 2.11 7.84 23.49
CA GLU A 119 1.45 8.00 22.18
C GLU A 119 0.39 6.92 21.86
N LEU A 120 0.43 5.75 22.49
CA LEU A 120 -0.62 4.73 22.30
C LEU A 120 -1.90 5.10 23.05
N SER A 121 -1.78 5.71 24.23
CA SER A 121 -2.92 6.01 25.11
C SER A 121 -3.88 7.06 24.55
N SER A 122 -3.38 8.01 23.75
CA SER A 122 -4.20 9.03 23.09
C SER A 122 -5.05 8.46 21.96
N LEU A 123 -4.49 7.53 21.17
CA LEU A 123 -5.17 6.92 20.02
C LEU A 123 -6.28 5.96 20.45
N ASP A 124 -6.08 5.19 21.52
CA ASP A 124 -7.12 4.34 22.12
C ASP A 124 -8.29 5.17 22.68
N ALA A 125 -8.01 6.35 23.27
CA ALA A 125 -9.04 7.24 23.81
C ALA A 125 -9.93 7.84 22.69
N GLU A 126 -9.33 8.31 21.59
CA GLU A 126 -10.08 8.86 20.44
C GLU A 126 -10.94 7.77 19.77
N LEU A 127 -10.39 6.56 19.61
CA LEU A 127 -11.12 5.41 19.07
C LEU A 127 -12.34 5.04 19.94
N ALA A 128 -12.19 5.03 21.28
CA ALA A 128 -13.27 4.75 22.21
C ALA A 128 -14.41 5.81 22.14
N GLN A 129 -14.07 7.09 22.01
CA GLN A 129 -15.07 8.16 21.82
C GLN A 129 -15.84 7.97 20.50
N ASN A 130 -15.15 7.63 19.41
CA ASN A 130 -15.78 7.45 18.11
C ASN A 130 -16.77 6.26 18.09
N ILE A 131 -16.39 5.14 18.74
CA ILE A 131 -17.27 3.96 18.91
C ILE A 131 -18.54 4.32 19.69
N ASN A 132 -18.40 5.06 20.80
CA ASN A 132 -19.54 5.44 21.62
C ASN A 132 -20.49 6.42 20.87
N SER A 133 -19.93 7.39 20.14
CA SER A 133 -20.71 8.33 19.32
C SER A 133 -21.50 7.61 18.21
N LEU A 134 -20.90 6.61 17.56
CA LEU A 134 -21.57 5.81 16.54
C LEU A 134 -22.71 4.96 17.12
N ASN A 135 -22.52 4.36 18.31
CA ASN A 135 -23.57 3.59 18.98
C ASN A 135 -24.80 4.43 19.34
N GLU A 136 -24.61 5.65 19.86
CA GLU A 136 -25.73 6.56 20.14
C GLU A 136 -26.41 7.05 18.85
N ALA A 137 -25.67 7.27 17.75
CA ALA A 137 -26.25 7.59 16.45
C ALA A 137 -27.13 6.44 15.91
N ILE A 138 -26.66 5.18 15.97
CA ILE A 138 -27.43 3.99 15.58
C ILE A 138 -28.71 3.86 16.42
N LYS A 139 -28.60 4.07 17.72
CA LYS A 139 -29.72 4.01 18.68
C LYS A 139 -30.76 5.11 18.43
N SER A 140 -30.32 6.31 18.07
CA SER A 140 -31.19 7.43 17.66
C SER A 140 -31.98 7.09 16.39
N VAL A 141 -31.30 6.57 15.35
CA VAL A 141 -31.96 6.13 14.11
C VAL A 141 -32.93 4.97 14.37
N ALA A 142 -32.58 4.01 15.22
CA ALA A 142 -33.46 2.91 15.61
C ALA A 142 -34.72 3.37 16.36
N LEU A 143 -34.63 4.44 17.17
CA LEU A 143 -35.78 5.06 17.82
C LEU A 143 -36.66 5.84 16.83
N GLN A 144 -36.05 6.59 15.91
CA GLN A 144 -36.77 7.29 14.82
C GLN A 144 -37.58 6.30 13.98
N LEU A 145 -36.97 5.19 13.55
CA LEU A 145 -37.61 4.13 12.76
C LEU A 145 -38.71 3.37 13.51
N LYS A 146 -38.74 3.40 14.85
CA LYS A 146 -39.77 2.76 15.66
C LYS A 146 -40.94 3.68 16.03
N SER A 147 -40.86 4.96 15.62
CA SER A 147 -41.91 5.96 15.82
C SER A 147 -42.69 6.28 14.54
N VAL A 148 -42.49 5.48 13.48
CA VAL A 148 -43.16 5.55 12.16
C VAL A 148 -43.92 4.25 11.94
#